data_AF-A0A7C3W9R2-F1
#
_entry.id   AF-A0A7C3W9R2-F1
#
_cell.length_a   1.000
_cell.length_b   1.000
_cell.length_c   1.000
_cell.angle_alpha   90.00
_cell.angle_beta   90.00
_cell.angle_gamma   90.00
#
_symmetry.space_group_name_H-M   'P 1'
#
loop_
_entity.id
_entity.type
_entity.pdbx_description
1 polymer ?
#
loop_
_entity_poly.entity_id
_entity_poly.type
_entity_poly.pdbx_seq_one_letter_code
_entity_poly.pdbx_strand_id
1 'polypeptide(L)'
;MYDVGTHLLKSLQACKSQDPIVRFAVLIHDIGKPQTFKKLESGVITFYNHEVVGTKMAANIAERLRLSNKERDKLLTLVKFHQFTLDEKQTDSAIRRFIRNVGPDNLSDMIELRVADRLGGGARETSWRLEEFKKRLVEVQKEPFTVRDLKIDGNDVMKELKMSPGPKVGQILEKLFEEVVEKKIPNERKELLTKLKDIQI
;
A
#
# COMPACT_ATOMS: atom_id res chain seq x y z
N MET A 1 -2.63 0.06 29.42
CA MET A 1 -3.42 0.04 28.17
C MET A 1 -4.23 1.31 28.14
N TYR A 2 -4.01 2.18 27.16
CA TYR A 2 -4.78 3.43 27.01
C TYR A 2 -6.14 3.14 26.38
N ASP A 3 -7.15 3.95 26.70
CA ASP A 3 -8.36 4.00 25.86
C ASP A 3 -8.03 4.57 24.47
N VAL A 4 -8.98 4.45 23.53
CA VAL A 4 -8.79 4.89 22.15
C VAL A 4 -8.50 6.39 22.05
N GLY A 5 -9.18 7.23 22.83
CA GLY A 5 -8.98 8.68 22.77
C GLY A 5 -7.59 9.10 23.24
N THR A 6 -7.14 8.53 24.36
CA THR A 6 -5.80 8.75 24.89
C THR A 6 -4.73 8.25 23.91
N HIS A 7 -4.93 7.10 23.28
CA HIS A 7 -4.04 6.59 22.23
C HIS A 7 -3.91 7.58 21.06
N LEU A 8 -5.05 8.02 20.50
CA LEU A 8 -5.08 8.96 19.37
C LEU A 8 -4.35 10.28 19.68
N LEU A 9 -4.53 10.84 20.88
CA LEU A 9 -3.84 12.06 21.29
C LEU A 9 -2.32 11.85 21.44
N LYS A 10 -1.89 10.72 22.01
CA LYS A 10 -0.47 10.40 22.14
C LYS A 10 0.17 10.14 20.78
N SER A 11 -0.53 9.48 19.86
CA SER A 11 -0.07 9.31 18.48
C SER A 11 0.08 10.67 17.79
N LEU A 12 -0.89 11.57 17.92
CA LEU A 12 -0.79 12.92 17.35
C LEU A 12 0.38 13.71 17.93
N GLN A 13 0.64 13.59 19.23
CA GLN A 13 1.78 14.24 19.89
C GLN A 13 3.11 13.72 19.35
N ALA A 14 3.19 12.44 19.02
CA ALA A 14 4.38 11.80 18.48
C ALA A 14 4.61 12.04 16.97
N CYS A 15 3.58 12.49 16.24
CA CYS A 15 3.67 12.75 14.81
C CYS A 15 4.58 13.95 14.50
N LYS A 16 5.62 13.71 13.71
CA LYS A 16 6.64 14.68 13.27
C LYS A 16 6.26 15.40 11.98
N SER A 17 5.31 14.88 11.21
CA SER A 17 4.83 15.56 10.00
C SER A 17 4.24 16.93 10.33
N GLN A 18 4.56 17.91 9.48
CA GLN A 18 4.01 19.26 9.50
C GLN A 18 2.79 19.40 8.58
N ASP A 19 2.49 18.37 7.77
CA ASP A 19 1.31 18.38 6.91
C ASP A 19 0.05 18.19 7.78
N PRO A 20 -0.90 19.16 7.77
CA PRO A 20 -2.10 19.09 8.60
C PRO A 20 -2.97 17.87 8.28
N ILE A 21 -3.00 17.40 7.03
CA ILE A 21 -3.77 16.22 6.63
C ILE A 21 -3.17 14.95 7.22
N VAL A 22 -1.84 14.84 7.27
CA VAL A 22 -1.15 13.68 7.87
C VAL A 22 -1.38 13.67 9.38
N ARG A 23 -1.20 14.81 10.04
CA ARG A 23 -1.49 14.97 11.47
C ARG A 23 -2.95 14.63 11.78
N PHE A 24 -3.87 15.07 10.93
CA PHE A 24 -5.28 14.79 11.11
C PHE A 24 -5.59 13.30 10.91
N ALA A 25 -4.99 12.65 9.90
CA ALA A 25 -5.10 11.21 9.71
C ALA A 25 -4.60 10.44 10.94
N VAL A 26 -3.48 10.85 11.54
CA VAL A 26 -2.97 10.25 12.79
C VAL A 26 -3.98 10.42 13.93
N LEU A 27 -4.58 11.60 14.08
CA LEU A 27 -5.56 11.85 15.14
C LEU A 27 -6.83 10.99 15.00
N ILE A 28 -7.19 10.56 13.79
CA ILE A 28 -8.45 9.85 13.55
C ILE A 28 -8.29 8.43 13.00
N HIS A 29 -7.07 7.89 12.89
CA HIS A 29 -6.82 6.59 12.24
C HIS A 29 -7.67 5.45 12.83
N ASP A 30 -7.87 5.48 14.15
CA ASP A 30 -8.62 4.50 14.93
C ASP A 30 -10.06 4.93 15.25
N ILE A 31 -10.60 5.98 14.63
CA ILE A 31 -11.92 6.53 14.98
C ILE A 31 -13.08 5.53 14.82
N GLY A 32 -12.89 4.47 14.01
CA GLY A 32 -13.85 3.39 13.83
C GLY A 32 -13.85 2.34 14.94
N LYS A 33 -12.86 2.31 15.84
CA LYS A 33 -12.75 1.29 16.91
C LYS A 33 -13.99 1.23 17.81
N PRO A 34 -14.56 2.34 18.31
CA PRO A 34 -15.74 2.27 19.17
C PRO A 34 -16.96 1.61 18.49
N GLN A 35 -17.18 1.86 17.19
CA GLN A 35 -18.31 1.29 16.44
C GLN A 35 -18.11 -0.19 16.06
N THR A 36 -16.87 -0.66 16.06
CA THR A 36 -16.51 -2.04 15.70
C THR A 36 -16.10 -2.89 16.91
N PHE A 37 -16.16 -2.32 18.11
CA PHE A 37 -15.84 -2.99 19.35
C PHE A 37 -16.74 -4.21 19.54
N LYS A 38 -16.13 -5.37 19.73
CA LYS A 38 -16.80 -6.58 20.19
C LYS A 38 -15.99 -7.24 21.28
N LYS A 39 -16.69 -7.74 22.30
CA LYS A 39 -16.13 -8.64 23.31
C LYS A 39 -16.68 -10.04 23.03
N LEU A 40 -15.81 -10.96 22.63
CA LEU A 40 -16.18 -12.35 22.39
C LEU A 40 -16.46 -13.07 23.70
N GLU A 41 -17.15 -14.21 23.65
CA GLU A 41 -17.44 -15.05 24.82
C GLU A 41 -16.17 -15.49 25.56
N SER A 42 -15.06 -15.68 24.82
CA SER A 42 -13.73 -15.96 25.37
C SER A 42 -13.10 -14.79 26.14
N GLY A 43 -13.74 -13.62 26.17
CA GLY A 43 -13.22 -12.39 26.78
C GLY A 43 -12.30 -11.57 25.85
N VAL A 44 -11.97 -12.08 24.66
CA VAL A 44 -11.14 -11.38 23.67
C VAL A 44 -11.87 -10.18 23.10
N ILE A 45 -11.19 -9.02 23.07
CA ILE A 45 -11.69 -7.79 22.47
C ILE A 45 -11.21 -7.72 21.01
N THR A 46 -12.11 -7.39 20.10
CA THR A 46 -11.82 -7.22 18.67
C THR A 46 -12.36 -5.90 18.12
N PHE A 47 -11.73 -5.43 17.05
CA PHE A 47 -12.07 -4.20 16.31
C PHE A 47 -12.01 -4.48 14.81
N TYR A 48 -12.66 -5.57 14.37
CA TYR A 48 -12.56 -6.01 12.99
C TYR A 48 -13.13 -4.96 12.04
N ASN A 49 -12.38 -4.64 10.98
CA ASN A 49 -12.74 -3.67 9.94
C ASN A 49 -12.94 -2.23 10.45
N HIS A 50 -12.30 -1.84 11.56
CA HIS A 50 -12.40 -0.46 12.07
C HIS A 50 -11.81 0.57 11.11
N GLU A 51 -10.86 0.20 10.28
CA GLU A 51 -10.31 1.02 9.21
C GLU A 51 -11.36 1.30 8.11
N VAL A 52 -12.24 0.33 7.81
CA VAL A 52 -13.34 0.52 6.84
C VAL A 52 -14.38 1.48 7.40
N VAL A 53 -14.79 1.29 8.65
CA VAL A 53 -15.74 2.17 9.33
C VAL A 53 -15.12 3.56 9.52
N GLY A 54 -13.87 3.62 9.98
CA GLY A 54 -13.10 4.85 10.17
C GLY A 54 -12.93 5.64 8.87
N THR A 55 -12.72 4.97 7.73
CA THR A 55 -12.65 5.64 6.42
C THR A 55 -13.98 6.31 6.05
N LYS A 56 -15.13 5.66 6.32
CA LYS A 56 -16.44 6.26 6.08
C LYS A 56 -16.67 7.48 6.97
N MET A 57 -16.27 7.38 8.24
CA MET A 57 -16.33 8.51 9.18
C MET A 57 -15.42 9.67 8.73
N ALA A 58 -14.19 9.36 8.32
CA ALA A 58 -13.24 10.34 7.79
C ALA A 58 -13.79 11.03 6.52
N ALA A 59 -14.51 10.32 5.65
CA ALA A 59 -15.13 10.91 4.46
C ALA A 59 -16.20 11.95 4.82
N ASN A 60 -17.07 11.63 5.77
CA ASN A 60 -18.08 12.57 6.26
C ASN A 60 -17.43 13.80 6.94
N ILE A 61 -16.33 13.59 7.65
CA ILE A 61 -15.59 14.69 8.29
C ILE A 61 -14.90 15.57 7.23
N ALA A 62 -14.26 14.98 6.22
CA ALA A 62 -13.63 15.69 5.12
C ALA A 62 -14.62 16.57 4.35
N GLU A 63 -15.82 16.06 4.10
CA GLU A 63 -16.91 16.81 3.45
C GLU A 63 -17.37 18.00 4.31
N ARG A 64 -17.59 17.78 5.61
CA ARG A 64 -17.98 18.85 6.55
C ARG A 64 -16.92 19.94 6.65
N LEU A 65 -15.65 19.57 6.59
CA LEU A 65 -14.51 20.51 6.60
C LEU A 65 -14.24 21.14 5.23
N ARG A 66 -14.94 20.71 4.17
CA ARG A 66 -14.77 21.17 2.78
C ARG A 66 -13.32 21.02 2.29
N LEU A 67 -12.67 19.91 2.65
CA LEU A 67 -11.34 19.60 2.15
C LEU A 67 -11.35 19.50 0.61
N SER A 68 -10.28 19.97 -0.02
CA SER A 68 -10.10 19.76 -1.46
C SER A 68 -10.07 18.26 -1.80
N ASN A 69 -10.36 17.90 -3.04
CA ASN A 69 -10.33 16.50 -3.46
C ASN A 69 -8.98 15.84 -3.14
N LYS A 70 -7.87 16.55 -3.36
CA LYS A 70 -6.52 16.06 -3.04
C LYS A 70 -6.33 15.78 -1.55
N GLU A 71 -6.74 16.70 -0.68
CA GLU A 71 -6.63 16.55 0.77
C GLU A 71 -7.53 15.43 1.29
N ARG A 72 -8.77 15.36 0.78
CA ARG A 72 -9.71 14.28 1.08
C ARG A 72 -9.14 12.93 0.68
N ASP A 73 -8.65 12.78 -0.55
CA ASP A 73 -8.12 11.51 -1.05
C ASP A 73 -6.90 11.06 -0.23
N LYS A 74 -6.01 12.00 0.13
CA LYS A 74 -4.89 11.74 1.04
C LYS A 74 -5.37 11.28 2.42
N LEU A 75 -6.28 12.02 3.06
CA LEU A 75 -6.84 11.66 4.37
C LEU A 75 -7.44 10.26 4.37
N LEU A 76 -8.30 9.97 3.38
CA LEU A 76 -8.98 8.69 3.27
C LEU A 76 -8.01 7.54 3.02
N THR A 77 -7.00 7.76 2.19
CA THR A 77 -5.95 6.77 1.91
C THR A 77 -5.15 6.44 3.17
N LEU A 78 -4.72 7.46 3.92
CA LEU A 78 -3.98 7.28 5.16
C LEU A 78 -4.81 6.53 6.21
N VAL A 79 -6.06 6.93 6.43
CA VAL A 79 -6.95 6.25 7.40
C VAL A 79 -7.29 4.82 6.95
N LYS A 80 -7.55 4.60 5.67
CA LYS A 80 -7.96 3.28 5.16
C LYS A 80 -6.84 2.24 5.27
N PHE A 81 -5.61 2.64 4.97
CA PHE A 81 -4.47 1.73 4.85
C PHE A 81 -3.48 1.83 6.01
N HIS A 82 -3.82 2.52 7.10
CA HIS A 82 -2.96 2.64 8.28
C HIS A 82 -2.61 1.27 8.88
N GLN A 83 -3.52 0.29 8.76
CA GLN A 83 -3.26 -1.10 9.09
C GLN A 83 -2.55 -1.82 7.94
N PHE A 84 -1.30 -2.16 8.19
CA PHE A 84 -0.47 -2.96 7.29
C PHE A 84 0.53 -3.81 8.09
N THR A 85 0.81 -5.00 7.59
CA THR A 85 1.74 -5.94 8.23
C THR A 85 3.18 -5.53 7.96
N LEU A 86 4.03 -5.69 8.98
CA LEU A 86 5.48 -5.64 8.85
C LEU A 86 6.00 -7.06 9.09
N ASP A 87 6.24 -7.81 8.01
CA ASP A 87 6.71 -9.19 8.08
C ASP A 87 7.79 -9.41 7.02
N GLU A 88 8.90 -10.03 7.41
CA GLU A 88 10.01 -10.36 6.52
C GLU A 88 9.58 -11.29 5.38
N LYS A 89 8.54 -12.11 5.61
CA LYS A 89 7.97 -13.05 4.63
C LYS A 89 7.03 -12.41 3.62
N GLN A 90 6.77 -11.09 3.69
CA GLN A 90 5.97 -10.42 2.68
C GLN A 90 6.58 -10.61 1.30
N THR A 91 5.78 -10.92 0.29
CA THR A 91 6.28 -11.02 -1.09
C THR A 91 6.38 -9.64 -1.72
N ASP A 92 7.22 -9.49 -2.75
CA ASP A 92 7.30 -8.23 -3.50
C ASP A 92 5.95 -7.87 -4.13
N SER A 93 5.14 -8.87 -4.52
CA SER A 93 3.76 -8.67 -4.97
C SER A 93 2.85 -8.06 -3.88
N ALA A 94 2.97 -8.50 -2.63
CA ALA A 94 2.21 -7.93 -1.52
C ALA A 94 2.60 -6.46 -1.26
N ILE A 95 3.90 -6.15 -1.31
CA ILE A 95 4.41 -4.78 -1.14
C ILE A 95 3.99 -3.90 -2.32
N ARG A 96 4.06 -4.41 -3.56
CA ARG A 96 3.60 -3.71 -4.77
C ARG A 96 2.11 -3.37 -4.69
N ARG A 97 1.28 -4.30 -4.19
CA ARG A 97 -0.15 -4.05 -3.95
C ARG A 97 -0.36 -2.97 -2.89
N PHE A 98 0.42 -2.98 -1.80
CA PHE A 98 0.38 -1.93 -0.80
C PHE A 98 0.74 -0.56 -1.40
N ILE A 99 1.84 -0.46 -2.14
CA ILE A 99 2.26 0.79 -2.81
C ILE A 99 1.19 1.29 -3.78
N ARG A 100 0.59 0.40 -4.58
CA ARG A 100 -0.48 0.77 -5.51
C ARG A 100 -1.71 1.32 -4.80
N ASN A 101 -2.08 0.72 -3.66
CA ASN A 101 -3.24 1.13 -2.88
C ASN A 101 -3.02 2.45 -2.14
N VAL A 102 -1.80 2.66 -1.61
CA VAL A 102 -1.43 3.88 -0.87
C VAL A 102 -1.08 5.03 -1.81
N GLY A 103 -0.55 4.72 -2.99
CA GLY A 103 0.04 5.70 -3.89
C GLY A 103 1.49 6.02 -3.49
N PRO A 104 2.44 6.08 -4.46
CA PRO A 104 3.85 6.39 -4.18
C PRO A 104 4.05 7.67 -3.37
N ASP A 105 3.29 8.72 -3.69
CA ASP A 105 3.41 10.04 -3.05
C ASP A 105 3.01 10.04 -1.56
N ASN A 106 2.23 9.06 -1.11
CA ASN A 106 1.78 8.95 0.29
C ASN A 106 2.62 7.98 1.13
N LEU A 107 3.61 7.28 0.55
CA LEU A 107 4.36 6.25 1.26
C LEU A 107 5.09 6.80 2.48
N SER A 108 5.75 7.95 2.34
CA SER A 108 6.44 8.61 3.46
C SER A 108 5.47 8.95 4.59
N ASP A 109 4.31 9.50 4.25
CA ASP A 109 3.29 9.90 5.23
C ASP A 109 2.62 8.70 5.90
N MET A 110 2.45 7.59 5.17
CA MET A 110 1.95 6.34 5.73
C MET A 110 2.93 5.73 6.74
N ILE A 111 4.23 5.80 6.46
CA ILE A 111 5.27 5.37 7.40
C ILE A 111 5.31 6.29 8.64
N GLU A 112 5.19 7.59 8.45
CA GLU A 112 5.10 8.55 9.56
C GLU A 112 3.87 8.29 10.45
N LEU A 113 2.70 8.04 9.84
CA LEU A 113 1.50 7.64 10.57
C LEU A 113 1.74 6.37 11.39
N ARG A 114 2.36 5.33 10.79
CA ARG A 114 2.70 4.09 11.51
C ARG A 114 3.65 4.33 12.68
N VAL A 115 4.65 5.19 12.52
CA VAL A 115 5.59 5.53 13.60
C VAL A 115 4.86 6.23 14.74
N ALA A 116 4.02 7.22 14.42
CA ALA A 116 3.20 7.96 15.37
C ALA A 116 2.22 7.05 16.14
N ASP A 117 1.52 6.15 15.45
CA ASP A 117 0.63 5.14 16.04
C ASP A 117 1.39 4.28 17.07
N ARG A 118 2.54 3.72 16.67
CA ARG A 118 3.39 2.90 17.55
C ARG A 118 3.84 3.64 18.82
N LEU A 119 4.31 4.88 18.64
CA LEU A 119 4.75 5.71 19.76
C LEU A 119 3.59 6.08 20.70
N GLY A 120 2.40 6.35 20.15
CA GLY A 120 1.18 6.58 20.93
C GLY A 120 0.79 5.39 21.81
N GLY A 121 1.03 4.17 21.32
CA GLY A 121 0.88 2.92 22.07
C GLY A 121 2.01 2.61 23.06
N GLY A 122 3.06 3.43 23.13
CA GLY A 122 4.23 3.21 24.00
C GLY A 122 5.29 2.25 23.45
N ALA A 123 5.22 1.89 22.16
CA ALA A 123 6.25 1.11 21.52
C ALA A 123 7.47 1.97 21.13
N ARG A 124 8.57 1.32 20.74
CA ARG A 124 9.74 2.02 20.19
C ARG A 124 9.44 2.58 18.79
N GLU A 125 10.05 3.73 18.50
CA GLU A 125 9.95 4.45 17.22
C GLU A 125 10.24 3.53 16.03
N THR A 126 11.32 2.75 16.12
CA THR A 126 11.74 1.85 15.06
C THR A 126 11.83 0.39 15.54
N SER A 127 11.89 -0.51 14.56
CA SER A 127 12.22 -1.93 14.71
C SER A 127 12.93 -2.39 13.44
N TRP A 128 13.71 -3.46 13.52
CA TRP A 128 14.37 -4.03 12.34
C TRP A 128 13.38 -4.38 11.22
N ARG A 129 12.15 -4.82 11.57
CA ARG A 129 11.07 -5.08 10.61
C ARG A 129 10.58 -3.82 9.88
N LEU A 130 10.50 -2.70 10.59
CA LEU A 130 10.11 -1.42 9.99
C LEU A 130 11.19 -0.91 9.04
N GLU A 131 12.46 -0.98 9.45
CA GLU A 131 13.58 -0.57 8.60
C GLU A 131 13.73 -1.46 7.37
N GLU A 132 13.53 -2.77 7.51
CA GLU A 132 13.50 -3.70 6.38
C GLU A 132 12.34 -3.38 5.42
N PHE A 133 11.15 -3.13 5.95
CA PHE A 133 10.01 -2.74 5.12
C PHE A 133 10.26 -1.43 4.36
N LYS A 134 10.87 -0.42 4.99
CA LYS A 134 11.27 0.84 4.31
C LYS A 134 12.24 0.58 3.16
N LYS A 135 13.26 -0.27 3.36
CA LYS A 135 14.19 -0.65 2.28
C LYS A 135 13.45 -1.34 1.14
N ARG A 136 12.57 -2.30 1.46
CA ARG A 136 11.80 -3.02 0.46
C ARG A 136 10.81 -2.15 -0.30
N LEU A 137 10.22 -1.13 0.33
CA LEU A 137 9.42 -0.12 -0.38
C LEU A 137 10.23 0.58 -1.47
N VAL A 138 11.51 0.90 -1.21
CA VAL A 138 12.39 1.52 -2.21
C VAL A 138 12.76 0.53 -3.32
N GLU A 139 13.11 -0.71 -2.97
CA GLU A 139 13.50 -1.71 -3.97
C GLU A 139 12.35 -2.12 -4.90
N VAL A 140 11.17 -2.41 -4.34
CA VAL A 140 9.99 -2.80 -5.13
C VAL A 140 9.53 -1.69 -6.06
N GLN A 141 9.79 -0.43 -5.72
CA GLN A 141 9.49 0.71 -6.60
C GLN A 141 10.36 0.79 -7.86
N LYS A 142 11.53 0.13 -7.88
CA LYS A 142 12.39 0.07 -9.07
C LYS A 142 11.86 -0.92 -10.11
N GLU A 143 10.95 -1.80 -9.72
CA GLU A 143 10.38 -2.83 -10.57
C GLU A 143 9.06 -2.36 -11.21
N PRO A 144 8.69 -2.89 -12.38
CA PRO A 144 7.45 -2.50 -13.05
C PRO A 144 6.20 -2.75 -12.18
N PHE A 145 5.24 -1.83 -12.18
CA PHE A 145 3.99 -1.92 -11.39
C PHE A 145 2.83 -2.52 -12.15
N THR A 146 2.87 -2.37 -13.47
CA THR A 146 1.86 -2.77 -14.43
C THR A 146 2.53 -3.33 -15.68
N VAL A 147 1.75 -4.04 -16.49
CA VAL A 147 2.18 -4.53 -17.80
C VAL A 147 2.74 -3.41 -18.69
N ARG A 148 2.23 -2.17 -18.54
CA ARG A 148 2.69 -1.00 -19.31
C ARG A 148 4.11 -0.56 -18.97
N ASP A 149 4.63 -0.99 -17.83
CA ASP A 149 5.98 -0.67 -17.39
C ASP A 149 7.03 -1.64 -17.97
N LEU A 150 6.60 -2.68 -18.69
CA LEU A 150 7.51 -3.56 -19.44
C LEU A 150 8.27 -2.76 -20.51
N LYS A 151 9.52 -3.14 -20.78
CA LYS A 151 10.34 -2.54 -21.86
C LYS A 151 10.00 -3.07 -23.26
N ILE A 152 8.89 -3.79 -23.38
CA ILE A 152 8.25 -4.23 -24.62
C ILE A 152 6.75 -3.95 -24.56
N ASP A 153 6.11 -3.87 -25.72
CA ASP A 153 4.68 -3.65 -25.84
C ASP A 153 3.98 -4.76 -26.66
N GLY A 154 2.69 -4.57 -26.95
CA GLY A 154 1.93 -5.52 -27.77
C GLY A 154 2.42 -5.63 -29.22
N ASN A 155 3.02 -4.57 -29.78
CA ASN A 155 3.55 -4.60 -31.14
C ASN A 155 4.80 -5.48 -31.21
N ASP A 156 5.63 -5.42 -30.18
CA ASP A 156 6.80 -6.29 -30.06
C ASP A 156 6.39 -7.76 -30.01
N VAL A 157 5.39 -8.10 -29.19
CA VAL A 157 4.84 -9.46 -29.10
C VAL A 157 4.29 -9.93 -30.44
N MET A 158 3.46 -9.11 -31.10
CA MET A 158 2.88 -9.45 -32.41
C MET A 158 3.95 -9.67 -33.47
N LYS A 159 4.99 -8.82 -33.51
CA LYS A 159 6.09 -8.90 -34.48
C LYS A 159 6.95 -10.14 -34.26
N GLU A 160 7.34 -10.42 -33.03
CA GLU A 160 8.25 -11.52 -32.72
C GLU A 160 7.56 -12.88 -32.89
N LEU A 161 6.30 -12.99 -32.47
CA LEU A 161 5.53 -14.24 -32.54
C LEU A 161 4.72 -14.39 -33.83
N LYS A 162 4.77 -13.41 -34.73
CA LYS A 162 3.97 -13.34 -35.97
C LYS A 162 2.47 -13.54 -35.71
N MET A 163 1.96 -12.92 -34.65
CA MET A 163 0.57 -13.04 -34.21
C MET A 163 -0.26 -11.84 -34.67
N SER A 164 -1.54 -12.08 -34.95
CA SER A 164 -2.53 -11.01 -35.15
C SER A 164 -2.95 -10.39 -33.81
N PRO A 165 -3.44 -9.13 -33.81
CA PRO A 165 -3.93 -8.49 -32.59
C PRO A 165 -5.08 -9.27 -31.97
N GLY A 166 -5.05 -9.45 -30.64
CA GLY A 166 -6.10 -10.14 -29.90
C GLY A 166 -5.77 -10.36 -28.42
N PRO A 167 -6.69 -10.94 -27.64
CA PRO A 167 -6.52 -11.14 -26.19
C PRO A 167 -5.28 -11.94 -25.79
N LYS A 168 -4.82 -12.87 -26.65
CA LYS A 168 -3.62 -13.69 -26.41
C LYS A 168 -2.35 -12.83 -26.28
N VAL A 169 -2.28 -11.66 -26.93
CA VAL A 169 -1.16 -10.71 -26.76
C VAL A 169 -1.11 -10.15 -25.34
N GLY A 170 -2.27 -9.77 -24.78
CA GLY A 170 -2.38 -9.30 -23.41
C GLY A 170 -1.97 -10.36 -22.39
N GLN A 171 -2.41 -11.61 -22.59
CA GLN A 171 -2.04 -12.74 -21.73
C GLN A 171 -0.53 -13.02 -21.74
N ILE A 172 0.14 -12.88 -22.89
CA ILE A 172 1.59 -13.05 -22.99
C ILE A 172 2.32 -11.92 -22.24
N LEU A 173 1.88 -10.68 -22.42
CA LEU A 173 2.42 -9.55 -21.68
C LEU A 173 2.19 -9.66 -20.17
N GLU A 174 1.03 -10.16 -19.74
CA GLU A 174 0.74 -10.45 -18.33
C GLU A 174 1.67 -11.52 -17.78
N LYS A 175 1.87 -12.63 -18.51
CA LYS A 175 2.80 -13.68 -18.11
C LYS A 175 4.25 -13.17 -18.00
N LEU A 176 4.71 -12.38 -18.96
CA LEU A 176 6.04 -11.77 -18.90
C LEU A 176 6.17 -10.79 -17.75
N PHE A 177 5.13 -10.00 -17.50
CA PHE A 177 5.06 -9.11 -16.35
C PHE A 177 5.17 -9.89 -15.03
N GLU A 178 4.47 -11.02 -14.89
CA GLU A 178 4.60 -11.89 -13.72
C GLU A 178 6.02 -12.45 -13.57
N GLU A 179 6.64 -12.94 -14.65
CA GLU A 179 8.02 -13.45 -14.60
C GLU A 179 9.04 -12.36 -14.21
N VAL A 180 8.84 -11.12 -14.67
CA VAL A 180 9.66 -9.97 -14.28
C VAL A 180 9.47 -9.64 -12.80
N VAL A 181 8.22 -9.59 -12.34
CA VAL A 181 7.88 -9.31 -10.94
C VAL A 181 8.41 -10.41 -10.00
N GLU A 182 8.48 -11.64 -10.47
CA GLU A 182 9.07 -12.78 -9.74
C GLU A 182 10.61 -12.86 -9.88
N LYS A 183 11.25 -11.88 -10.52
CA LYS A 183 12.70 -11.81 -10.75
C LYS A 183 13.27 -13.01 -11.53
N LYS A 184 12.43 -13.70 -12.31
CA LYS A 184 12.87 -14.79 -13.20
C LYS A 184 13.59 -14.25 -14.43
N ILE A 185 13.18 -13.08 -14.91
CA ILE A 185 13.78 -12.37 -16.04
C ILE A 185 13.88 -10.86 -15.71
N PRO A 186 14.94 -10.16 -16.13
CA PRO A 186 15.02 -8.71 -15.94
C PRO A 186 14.05 -7.96 -16.88
N ASN A 187 13.59 -6.78 -16.47
CA ASN A 187 12.78 -5.89 -17.31
C ASN A 187 13.64 -5.16 -18.36
N GLU A 188 14.38 -5.91 -19.17
CA GLU A 188 15.22 -5.40 -20.23
C GLU A 188 14.68 -5.86 -21.57
N ARG A 189 14.58 -4.93 -22.53
CA ARG A 189 13.97 -5.20 -23.84
C ARG A 189 14.57 -6.43 -24.53
N LYS A 190 15.89 -6.59 -24.49
CA LYS A 190 16.60 -7.72 -25.11
C LYS A 190 16.23 -9.07 -24.48
N GLU A 191 16.16 -9.11 -23.15
CA GLU A 191 15.85 -10.33 -22.40
C GLU A 191 14.39 -10.72 -22.58
N LEU A 192 13.47 -9.75 -22.56
CA LEU A 192 12.05 -9.95 -22.82
C LEU A 192 11.79 -10.47 -24.25
N LEU A 193 12.47 -9.91 -25.25
CA LEU A 193 12.38 -10.39 -26.65
C LEU A 193 12.96 -11.80 -26.81
N THR A 194 14.04 -12.13 -26.10
CA THR A 194 14.61 -13.48 -26.10
C THR A 194 13.61 -14.46 -25.50
N LYS A 195 13.03 -14.11 -24.35
CA LYS A 195 12.02 -14.94 -23.67
C LYS A 195 10.79 -15.18 -24.54
N LEU A 196 10.36 -14.18 -25.33
CA LEU A 196 9.25 -14.35 -26.27
C LEU A 196 9.51 -15.50 -27.26
N LYS A 197 10.74 -15.63 -27.79
CA LYS A 197 11.09 -16.71 -28.73
C LYS A 197 10.95 -18.11 -28.13
N ASP A 198 11.13 -18.22 -26.82
CA ASP A 198 11.05 -19.48 -26.09
C ASP A 198 9.59 -19.87 -25.73
N ILE A 199 8.63 -18.96 -25.89
CA ILE A 199 7.21 -19.24 -25.66
C ILE A 199 6.68 -20.04 -26.85
N GLN A 200 6.54 -21.35 -26.67
CA GLN A 200 5.75 -22.18 -27.58
C GLN A 200 4.26 -21.78 -27.49
N ILE A 201 3.64 -21.54 -28.64
CA ILE A 201 2.30 -20.96 -28.82
C ILE A 201 1.22 -22.03 -28.95
#